data_AF-A0A5N9GGX8-F1
#
_entry.id   AF-A0A5N9GGX8-F1
#
_cell.length_a   1.000
_cell.length_b   1.000
_cell.length_c   1.000
_cell.angle_alpha   90.00
_cell.angle_beta   90.00
_cell.angle_gamma   90.00
#
_symmetry.space_group_name_H-M   'P 1'
#
loop_
_entity.id
_entity.type
_entity.pdbx_description
1 polymer ?
#
loop_
_entity_poly.entity_id
_entity_poly.type
_entity_poly.pdbx_seq_one_letter_code
_entity_poly.pdbx_strand_id
1 'polypeptide(L)'
;MRAWRLWTCSGRYRCLPRLIHRGRTIPVGRTQPSRFTLYKVITVGRGKGPVATGANGAGPVVVAEHGINDDFDFDILLVPGGGGTRDLVADPSFIKALLAACERADVVASVCTGAAL
;
A
#
# COMPACT_ATOMS: atom_id res chain seq x y z
N MET A 1 14.29 19.46 -1.14
CA MET A 1 13.98 20.71 -1.88
C MET A 1 12.72 21.33 -1.30
N ARG A 2 12.64 22.68 -1.33
CA ARG A 2 11.85 23.53 -0.43
C ARG A 2 10.34 23.43 -0.65
N ALA A 3 9.56 23.22 0.42
CA ALA A 3 8.11 23.35 0.40
C ALA A 3 7.72 24.84 0.48
N TRP A 4 6.96 25.32 -0.49
CA TRP A 4 6.46 26.70 -0.53
C TRP A 4 5.03 26.74 0.00
N ARG A 5 4.75 27.63 0.97
CA ARG A 5 3.39 28.01 1.34
C ARG A 5 3.00 29.25 0.53
N LEU A 6 2.16 29.09 -0.49
CA LEU A 6 1.48 30.23 -1.12
C LEU A 6 0.09 30.39 -0.52
N TRP A 7 -0.21 31.59 -0.04
CA TRP A 7 -1.54 32.03 0.35
C TRP A 7 -2.04 33.00 -0.71
N THR A 8 -3.00 32.61 -1.53
CA THR A 8 -3.77 33.57 -2.35
C THR A 8 -5.16 33.68 -1.76
N CYS A 9 -5.49 34.88 -1.27
CA CYS A 9 -6.76 35.19 -0.64
C CYS A 9 -7.67 35.85 -1.69
N SER A 10 -8.66 35.12 -2.20
CA SER A 10 -9.76 35.70 -2.97
C SER A 10 -11.07 35.46 -2.24
N GLY A 11 -11.68 36.57 -1.81
CA GLY A 11 -13.05 36.76 -1.32
C GLY A 11 -13.92 35.54 -0.96
N ARG A 12 -14.28 35.49 0.32
CA ARG A 12 -15.42 34.77 0.94
C ARG A 12 -15.32 33.23 1.01
N TYR A 13 -15.00 32.81 2.23
CA TYR A 13 -15.23 31.52 2.89
C TYR A 13 -14.22 30.39 2.64
N ARG A 14 -13.44 30.17 3.73
CA ARG A 14 -12.79 28.93 4.15
C ARG A 14 -11.39 28.68 3.57
N CYS A 15 -10.38 29.21 4.27
CA CYS A 15 -9.01 28.73 4.18
C CYS A 15 -8.96 27.29 4.70
N LEU A 16 -8.88 26.30 3.80
CA LEU A 16 -8.47 24.94 4.14
C LEU A 16 -6.97 24.82 3.86
N PRO A 17 -6.18 24.21 4.77
CA PRO A 17 -4.81 23.85 4.44
C PRO A 17 -4.84 22.85 3.28
N ARG A 18 -4.34 23.25 2.10
CA ARG A 18 -4.10 22.32 0.99
C ARG A 18 -2.71 21.72 1.17
N LEU A 19 -2.65 20.43 1.44
CA LEU A 19 -1.42 19.66 1.26
C LEU A 19 -1.37 19.22 -0.21
N ILE A 20 -0.40 19.72 -0.96
CA ILE A 20 -0.17 19.28 -2.34
C ILE A 20 0.98 18.28 -2.29
N HIS A 21 0.66 16.99 -2.44
CA HIS A 21 1.64 15.93 -2.72
C HIS A 21 1.36 15.40 -4.13
N ARG A 22 2.34 15.50 -5.04
CA ARG A 22 2.27 15.08 -6.46
C ARG A 22 1.00 15.49 -7.22
N GLY A 23 0.51 16.71 -7.06
CA GLY A 23 -0.59 17.25 -7.89
C GLY A 23 -1.99 16.67 -7.63
N ARG A 24 -2.17 15.75 -6.68
CA ARG A 24 -3.50 15.28 -6.25
C ARG A 24 -4.06 16.23 -5.18
N THR A 25 -5.25 16.78 -5.44
CA THR A 25 -5.98 17.60 -4.46
C THR A 25 -6.76 16.70 -3.51
N ILE A 26 -6.41 16.70 -2.22
CA ILE A 26 -7.18 16.01 -1.18
C ILE A 26 -8.12 17.02 -0.51
N PRO A 27 -9.46 16.83 -0.56
CA PRO A 27 -10.40 17.75 0.10
C PRO A 27 -10.33 17.61 1.62
N VAL A 28 -10.05 18.71 2.32
CA VAL A 28 -10.08 18.77 3.80
C VAL A 28 -11.51 19.10 4.26
N GLY A 29 -12.29 18.07 4.55
CA GLY A 29 -13.61 18.16 5.20
C GLY A 29 -13.50 18.37 6.73
N ARG A 30 -14.60 18.84 7.35
CA ARG A 30 -14.68 19.31 8.76
C ARG A 30 -14.16 18.29 9.79
N THR A 31 -13.37 18.77 10.75
CA THR A 31 -12.84 18.06 11.92
C THR A 31 -13.93 17.61 12.89
N GLN A 32 -14.12 16.28 12.99
CA GLN A 32 -14.83 15.57 14.06
C GLN A 32 -13.79 14.95 15.03
N PRO A 33 -14.11 14.63 16.31
CA PRO A 33 -13.13 14.14 17.28
C PRO A 33 -12.37 12.91 16.76
N SER A 34 -11.06 12.90 16.95
CA SER A 34 -10.09 11.99 16.34
C SER A 34 -10.30 10.50 16.65
N ARG A 35 -11.06 9.81 15.79
CA ARG A 35 -11.09 8.33 15.66
C ARG A 35 -10.07 7.86 14.63
N PHE A 36 -8.82 8.33 14.69
CA PHE A 36 -7.86 8.16 13.60
C PHE A 36 -7.40 6.72 13.44
N THR A 37 -7.89 6.04 12.40
CA THR A 37 -7.23 4.86 11.84
C THR A 37 -5.90 5.28 11.25
N LEU A 38 -4.79 4.90 11.90
CA LEU A 38 -3.44 5.26 11.45
C LEU A 38 -3.07 4.57 10.13
N TYR A 39 -3.58 3.36 9.90
CA TYR A 39 -3.33 2.57 8.72
C TYR A 39 -4.58 1.77 8.33
N LYS A 40 -4.84 1.69 7.03
CA LYS A 40 -5.75 0.70 6.46
C LYS A 40 -4.90 -0.43 5.93
N VAL A 41 -5.03 -1.63 6.51
CA VAL A 41 -4.38 -2.83 5.98
C VAL A 41 -5.28 -3.43 4.91
N ILE A 42 -4.71 -3.70 3.74
CA ILE A 42 -5.32 -4.52 2.71
C ILE A 42 -4.41 -5.71 2.44
N THR A 43 -5.01 -6.82 2.05
CA THR A 43 -4.26 -8.04 1.71
C THR A 43 -4.25 -8.26 0.21
N VAL A 44 -3.05 -8.49 -0.33
CA VAL A 44 -2.81 -8.62 -1.77
C VAL A 44 -2.20 -9.98 -2.03
N GLY A 45 -2.81 -10.74 -2.95
CA GLY A 45 -2.33 -12.04 -3.39
C GLY A 45 -2.02 -12.06 -4.88
N ARG A 46 -1.67 -13.23 -5.42
CA ARG A 46 -1.56 -13.43 -6.88
C ARG A 46 -2.91 -13.20 -7.59
N GLY A 47 -4.00 -13.47 -6.88
CA GLY A 47 -5.37 -13.13 -7.23
C GLY A 47 -6.22 -13.01 -5.96
N LYS A 48 -7.49 -12.64 -6.12
CA LYS A 48 -8.44 -12.55 -5.00
C LYS A 48 -8.81 -13.93 -4.46
N GLY A 49 -9.10 -14.00 -3.17
CA GLY A 49 -9.62 -15.20 -2.51
C GLY A 49 -8.71 -15.77 -1.43
N PRO A 50 -9.03 -16.97 -0.92
CA PRO A 50 -8.32 -17.56 0.22
C PRO A 50 -6.90 -18.01 -0.17
N VAL A 51 -5.95 -17.70 0.70
CA VAL A 51 -4.54 -18.08 0.63
C VAL A 51 -4.19 -18.83 1.91
N ALA A 52 -3.86 -20.11 1.78
CA ALA A 52 -3.38 -20.92 2.89
C ALA A 52 -1.97 -20.45 3.31
N THR A 53 -1.72 -20.40 4.62
CA THR A 53 -0.41 -20.00 5.16
C THR A 53 0.21 -21.11 6.00
N GLY A 54 1.48 -20.95 6.39
CA GLY A 54 2.22 -21.97 7.14
C GLY A 54 2.65 -23.17 6.30
N ALA A 55 3.45 -24.05 6.89
CA ALA A 55 3.86 -25.29 6.24
C ALA A 55 2.63 -26.18 5.99
N ASN A 56 2.48 -26.67 4.76
CA ASN A 56 1.36 -27.52 4.33
C ASN A 56 -0.04 -26.95 4.64
N GLY A 57 -0.18 -25.61 4.68
CA GLY A 57 -1.46 -24.95 4.95
C GLY A 57 -1.93 -25.03 6.40
N ALA A 58 -1.06 -25.36 7.36
CA ALA A 58 -1.40 -25.46 8.78
C ALA A 58 -1.61 -24.10 9.48
N GLY A 59 -1.31 -22.99 8.81
CA GLY A 59 -1.49 -21.64 9.32
C GLY A 59 -2.88 -21.06 9.04
N PRO A 60 -3.15 -19.84 9.55
CA PRO A 60 -4.41 -19.14 9.28
C PRO A 60 -4.61 -18.90 7.78
N VAL A 61 -5.84 -19.03 7.31
CA VAL A 61 -6.17 -18.64 5.93
C VAL A 61 -6.32 -17.13 5.88
N VAL A 62 -5.57 -16.49 4.98
CA VAL A 62 -5.70 -15.06 4.69
C VAL A 62 -6.53 -14.91 3.42
N VAL A 63 -7.52 -14.02 3.41
CA VAL A 63 -8.32 -13.77 2.21
C VAL A 63 -7.75 -12.55 1.50
N ALA A 64 -7.08 -12.75 0.36
CA ALA A 64 -6.61 -11.67 -0.49
C ALA A 64 -7.79 -10.89 -1.06
N GLU A 65 -7.88 -9.61 -0.69
CA GLU A 65 -8.90 -8.68 -1.17
C GLU A 65 -8.64 -8.25 -2.62
N HIS A 66 -7.35 -8.21 -3.00
CA HIS A 66 -6.87 -7.76 -4.30
C HIS A 66 -5.85 -8.73 -4.88
N GLY A 67 -5.81 -8.82 -6.22
CA GLY A 67 -4.67 -9.35 -6.95
C GLY A 67 -3.55 -8.30 -7.06
N ILE A 68 -2.30 -8.75 -7.16
CA ILE A 68 -1.12 -7.87 -7.27
C ILE A 68 -1.14 -6.95 -8.51
N ASN A 69 -1.89 -7.37 -9.55
CA ASN A 69 -2.09 -6.61 -10.79
C ASN A 69 -3.40 -5.82 -10.80
N ASP A 70 -4.21 -5.89 -9.74
CA ASP A 70 -5.43 -5.07 -9.64
C ASP A 70 -5.06 -3.60 -9.43
N ASP A 71 -5.97 -2.72 -9.83
CA ASP A 71 -5.84 -1.29 -9.59
C ASP A 71 -6.35 -0.94 -8.18
N PHE A 72 -5.42 -0.53 -7.30
CA PHE A 72 -5.71 -0.02 -5.96
C PHE A 72 -4.57 0.90 -5.50
N ASP A 73 -4.92 1.93 -4.72
CA ASP A 73 -3.96 2.87 -4.13
C ASP A 73 -3.42 2.35 -2.79
N PHE A 74 -2.11 2.50 -2.56
CA PHE A 74 -1.43 2.19 -1.31
C PHE A 74 -0.13 3.00 -1.18
N ASP A 75 0.28 3.29 0.06
CA ASP A 75 1.51 4.05 0.34
C ASP A 75 2.67 3.16 0.81
N ILE A 76 2.36 2.05 1.50
CA ILE A 76 3.34 1.14 2.11
C ILE A 76 3.13 -0.27 1.56
N LEU A 77 4.20 -0.87 1.04
CA LEU A 77 4.25 -2.28 0.66
C LEU A 77 5.05 -3.08 1.69
N LEU A 78 4.42 -4.09 2.27
CA LEU A 78 5.07 -5.04 3.18
C LEU A 78 5.08 -6.44 2.56
N VAL A 79 6.28 -6.98 2.28
CA VAL A 79 6.46 -8.31 1.70
C VAL A 79 6.79 -9.32 2.80
N PRO A 80 5.84 -10.19 3.21
CA PRO A 80 6.12 -11.20 4.23
C PRO A 80 6.95 -12.36 3.66
N GLY A 81 7.65 -13.05 4.55
CA GLY A 81 8.35 -14.30 4.26
C GLY A 81 7.46 -15.53 4.37
N GLY A 82 8.06 -16.71 4.19
CA GLY A 82 7.39 -17.99 4.30
C GLY A 82 7.98 -19.06 3.40
N GLY A 83 7.50 -20.30 3.54
CA GLY A 83 7.93 -21.44 2.73
C GLY A 83 7.86 -21.19 1.23
N GLY A 84 6.74 -20.61 0.79
CA GLY A 84 6.43 -20.37 -0.61
C GLY A 84 7.25 -19.28 -1.29
N THR A 85 8.02 -18.46 -0.56
CA THR A 85 8.88 -17.44 -1.22
C THR A 85 10.01 -18.09 -2.03
N ARG A 86 10.38 -19.33 -1.72
CA ARG A 86 11.43 -20.08 -2.44
C ARG A 86 11.05 -20.40 -3.88
N ASP A 87 9.78 -20.70 -4.13
CA ASP A 87 9.31 -20.95 -5.49
C ASP A 87 9.07 -19.63 -6.24
N LEU A 88 8.62 -18.60 -5.51
CA LEU A 88 8.30 -17.29 -6.09
C LEU A 88 9.53 -16.53 -6.61
N VAL A 89 10.72 -16.70 -6.01
CA VAL A 89 11.95 -16.06 -6.52
C VAL A 89 12.30 -16.51 -7.93
N ALA A 90 11.84 -17.70 -8.34
CA ALA A 90 12.06 -18.27 -9.65
C ALA A 90 10.93 -17.98 -10.64
N ASP A 91 9.85 -17.27 -10.25
CA ASP A 91 8.74 -16.88 -11.13
C ASP A 91 8.95 -15.45 -11.65
N PRO A 92 9.43 -15.27 -12.90
CA PRO A 92 9.72 -13.94 -13.44
C PRO A 92 8.47 -13.08 -13.61
N SER A 93 7.31 -13.71 -13.80
CA SER A 93 6.04 -13.01 -13.96
C SER A 93 5.60 -12.39 -12.64
N PHE A 94 5.80 -13.10 -11.54
CA PHE A 94 5.56 -12.60 -10.20
C PHE A 94 6.54 -11.50 -9.83
N ILE A 95 7.85 -11.71 -10.05
CA ILE A 95 8.88 -10.69 -9.76
C ILE A 95 8.60 -9.40 -10.52
N LYS A 96 8.20 -9.48 -11.80
CA LYS A 96 7.82 -8.30 -12.58
C LYS A 96 6.63 -7.56 -11.96
N ALA A 97 5.60 -8.29 -11.49
CA ALA A 97 4.45 -7.67 -10.84
C ALA A 97 4.81 -7.05 -9.48
N LEU A 98 5.68 -7.71 -8.71
CA LEU A 98 6.17 -7.21 -7.43
C LEU A 98 7.01 -5.94 -7.61
N LEU A 99 7.92 -5.91 -8.58
CA LEU A 99 8.71 -4.72 -8.92
C LEU A 99 7.80 -3.54 -9.29
N ALA A 100 6.77 -3.78 -10.11
CA ALA A 100 5.80 -2.74 -10.45
C ALA A 100 5.01 -2.25 -9.22
N ALA A 101 4.78 -3.09 -8.21
CA ALA A 101 4.18 -2.66 -6.94
C ALA A 101 5.17 -1.85 -6.08
N CYS A 102 6.45 -2.27 -6.03
CA CYS A 102 7.52 -1.54 -5.34
C CYS A 102 7.70 -0.12 -5.90
N GLU A 103 7.64 0.05 -7.21
CA GLU A 103 7.75 1.37 -7.86
C GLU A 103 6.61 2.34 -7.53
N ARG A 104 5.42 1.80 -7.17
CA ARG A 104 4.26 2.61 -6.76
C ARG A 104 4.29 2.98 -5.27
N ALA A 105 4.99 2.20 -4.45
CA ALA A 105 5.04 2.40 -3.01
C ALA A 105 5.95 3.57 -2.62
N ASP A 106 5.55 4.35 -1.61
CA ASP A 106 6.45 5.32 -0.98
C ASP A 106 7.41 4.65 0.00
N VAL A 107 6.98 3.54 0.62
CA VAL A 107 7.80 2.71 1.52
C VAL A 107 7.68 1.24 1.16
N VAL A 108 8.81 0.59 0.95
CA VAL A 108 8.90 -0.87 0.78
C VAL A 108 9.61 -1.48 1.98
N ALA A 109 9.00 -2.48 2.60
CA ALA A 109 9.54 -3.23 3.72
C ALA A 109 9.33 -4.72 3.52
N SER A 110 10.14 -5.53 4.20
CA SER A 110 10.04 -6.99 4.13
C SER A 110 10.25 -7.64 5.50
N VAL A 111 9.76 -8.88 5.63
CA VAL A 111 9.91 -9.70 6.84
C VAL A 111 10.50 -11.05 6.47
N CYS A 112 11.52 -11.50 7.20
CA CYS A 112 12.12 -12.83 7.04
C CYS A 112 12.56 -13.10 5.59
N THR A 113 12.09 -14.18 4.95
CA THR A 113 12.46 -14.55 3.58
C THR A 113 11.82 -13.70 2.49
N GLY A 114 10.94 -12.75 2.85
CA GLY A 114 10.39 -11.79 1.91
C GLY A 114 11.47 -10.84 1.35
N ALA A 115 12.59 -10.67 2.06
CA ALA A 115 13.72 -9.85 1.60
C ALA A 115 14.50 -10.46 0.42
N ALA A 116 14.24 -11.73 0.07
CA ALA A 116 14.85 -12.39 -1.08
C ALA A 116 14.06 -12.21 -2.39
N LEU A 117 12.86 -11.59 -2.31
CA LEU A 117 11.96 -11.33 -3.44
C LEU A 117 12.18 -9.93 -4.03
#